data_AF-A0A1C3XJN3-F1
#
_entry.id   AF-A0A1C3XJN3-F1
#
_cell.length_a   1.000
_cell.length_b   1.000
_cell.length_c   1.000
_cell.angle_alpha   90.00
_cell.angle_beta   90.00
_cell.angle_gamma   90.00
#
_symmetry.space_group_name_H-M   'P 1'
#
loop_
_entity.id
_entity.type
_entity.pdbx_description
1 polymer ?
#
loop_
_entity_poly.entity_id
_entity_poly.type
_entity_poly.pdbx_seq_one_letter_code
_entity_poly.pdbx_strand_id
1 'polypeptide(L)'
;MIVHSAEWTPQMRARIDACNGAKGQIQALVRRYGYGVPDIGRALLSTVNDLTLIVEDQLQPFQREGSATAKTRDMKLHRLPWPKEQLAALGDAQVELRATLSYFIDPNPGERGWTRRHRYASHGLRFRAKSATETVDEFRARINQAARDEEEGAPPGGGEDWLLGTFRDNGSVHSDFWSGSAADLAERDAIGVFPVGGWWKEKPYLERFDSTARYALIVTIRAPGSNVDIFTPEA
;
A
#
# COMPACT_ATOMS: atom_id res chain seq x y z
N MET A 1 7.30 -12.10 4.21
CA MET A 1 8.20 -11.19 3.46
C MET A 1 9.04 -10.37 4.44
N ILE A 2 10.38 -10.37 4.30
CA ILE A 2 11.35 -9.80 5.27
C ILE A 2 11.09 -8.31 5.59
N VAL A 3 10.71 -7.52 4.59
CA VAL A 3 10.41 -6.10 4.81
C VAL A 3 9.22 -5.91 5.75
N HIS A 4 8.16 -6.74 5.61
CA HIS A 4 6.94 -6.62 6.43
C HIS A 4 7.15 -7.05 7.89
N SER A 5 8.16 -7.88 8.17
CA SER A 5 8.51 -8.26 9.54
C SER A 5 9.47 -7.28 10.22
N ALA A 6 9.99 -6.28 9.51
CA ALA A 6 10.95 -5.32 10.04
C ALA A 6 10.31 -4.26 10.92
N GLU A 7 10.95 -3.93 12.05
CA GLU A 7 10.50 -2.84 12.92
C GLU A 7 11.61 -1.89 13.29
N TRP A 8 11.24 -0.62 13.44
CA TRP A 8 12.14 0.34 14.04
C TRP A 8 12.32 0.01 15.52
N THR A 9 13.58 -0.12 15.93
CA THR A 9 13.97 -0.22 17.34
C THR A 9 13.39 0.95 18.14
N PRO A 10 13.24 0.85 19.48
CA PRO A 10 12.71 1.93 20.31
C PRO A 10 13.42 3.28 20.07
N GLN A 11 14.74 3.26 19.85
CA GLN A 11 15.55 4.45 19.59
C GLN A 11 15.28 5.04 18.19
N MET A 12 15.04 4.19 17.19
CA MET A 12 14.66 4.63 15.84
C MET A 12 13.25 5.21 15.84
N ARG A 13 12.30 4.52 16.50
CA ARG A 13 10.90 4.95 16.61
C ARG A 13 10.79 6.29 17.33
N ALA A 14 11.49 6.46 18.46
CA ALA A 14 11.52 7.75 19.19
C ALA A 14 11.97 8.92 18.30
N ARG A 15 12.90 8.71 17.36
CA ARG A 15 13.33 9.75 16.41
C ARG A 15 12.27 10.05 15.35
N ILE A 16 11.52 9.04 14.92
CA ILE A 16 10.42 9.20 13.96
C ILE A 16 9.27 9.95 14.63
N ASP A 17 8.91 9.57 15.86
CA ASP A 17 7.85 10.21 16.63
C ASP A 17 8.21 11.69 16.93
N ALA A 18 9.48 11.97 17.24
CA ALA A 18 9.98 13.34 17.44
C ALA A 18 9.87 14.24 16.19
N CYS A 19 9.64 13.69 15.00
CA CYS A 19 9.35 14.48 13.80
C CYS A 19 7.94 15.08 13.82
N ASN A 20 7.04 14.68 14.74
CA ASN A 20 5.67 15.20 14.86
C ASN A 20 4.92 15.22 13.51
N GLY A 21 5.05 14.15 12.73
CA GLY A 21 4.40 14.03 11.41
C GLY A 21 5.08 14.77 10.26
N ALA A 22 6.20 15.46 10.48
CA ALA A 22 6.96 16.15 9.43
C ALA A 22 7.53 15.16 8.39
N LYS A 23 6.77 14.94 7.32
CA LYS A 23 7.03 13.86 6.34
C LYS A 23 8.43 13.90 5.74
N GLY A 24 8.98 15.09 5.46
CA GLY A 24 10.34 15.23 4.92
C GLY A 24 11.43 14.74 5.89
N GLN A 25 11.25 14.95 7.20
CA GLN A 25 12.17 14.46 8.22
C GLN A 25 12.03 12.94 8.39
N ILE A 26 10.79 12.45 8.44
CA ILE A 26 10.48 11.01 8.49
C ILE A 26 11.11 10.30 7.29
N GLN A 27 10.97 10.87 6.08
CA GLN A 27 11.57 10.33 4.87
C GLN A 27 13.10 10.24 4.97
N ALA A 28 13.77 11.26 5.52
CA ALA A 28 15.21 11.23 5.74
C ALA A 28 15.62 10.10 6.70
N LEU A 29 14.82 9.84 7.74
CA LEU A 29 15.04 8.72 8.67
C LEU A 29 14.79 7.37 8.00
N VAL A 30 13.74 7.21 7.20
CA VAL A 30 13.47 5.97 6.46
C VAL A 30 14.58 5.67 5.44
N ARG A 31 15.17 6.69 4.80
CA ARG A 31 16.36 6.49 3.94
C ARG A 31 17.58 5.99 4.71
N ARG A 32 17.66 6.27 6.02
CA ARG A 32 18.75 5.84 6.89
C ARG A 32 18.51 4.47 7.52
N TYR A 33 17.29 4.21 8.00
CA TYR A 33 16.95 3.00 8.75
C TYR A 33 16.23 1.94 7.92
N GLY A 34 15.82 2.27 6.69
CA GLY A 34 14.81 1.50 5.97
C GLY A 34 13.52 1.42 6.77
N TYR A 35 12.88 0.25 6.70
CA TYR A 35 11.73 -0.11 7.53
C TYR A 35 12.12 -0.67 8.91
N GLY A 36 13.39 -0.56 9.29
CA GLY A 36 13.92 -1.05 10.56
C GLY A 36 14.61 -2.41 10.45
N VAL A 37 14.63 -3.15 11.56
CA VAL A 37 15.33 -4.43 11.70
C VAL A 37 14.34 -5.57 11.50
N PRO A 38 14.56 -6.48 10.52
CA PRO A 38 13.74 -7.67 10.33
C PRO A 38 13.70 -8.55 11.58
N ASP A 39 12.49 -8.95 11.98
CA ASP A 39 12.29 -9.98 13.00
C ASP A 39 11.94 -11.31 12.34
N ILE A 40 12.68 -12.37 12.69
CA ILE A 40 12.47 -13.71 12.11
C ILE A 40 11.26 -14.43 12.72
N GLY A 41 11.01 -14.24 14.02
CA GLY A 41 9.85 -14.84 14.68
C GLY A 41 8.56 -14.35 14.03
N ARG A 42 8.49 -13.05 13.73
CA ARG A 42 7.36 -12.43 13.03
C ARG A 42 7.30 -12.74 11.55
N ALA A 43 8.44 -13.03 10.92
CA ALA A 43 8.45 -13.47 9.53
C ALA A 43 7.87 -14.89 9.38
N LEU A 44 7.98 -15.71 10.42
CA LEU A 44 7.58 -17.12 10.44
C LEU A 44 6.22 -17.36 11.11
N LEU A 45 5.82 -16.52 12.07
CA LEU A 45 4.67 -16.74 12.93
C LEU A 45 3.76 -15.51 12.94
N SER A 46 2.46 -15.72 12.84
CA SER A 46 1.45 -14.76 13.31
C SER A 46 1.27 -14.96 14.81
N THR A 47 1.38 -13.87 15.58
CA THR A 47 1.11 -13.92 17.03
C THR A 47 -0.39 -13.78 17.27
N VAL A 48 -0.87 -14.17 18.47
CA VAL A 48 -2.30 -14.04 18.85
C VAL A 48 -2.80 -12.59 18.79
N ASN A 49 -1.89 -11.62 18.87
CA ASN A 49 -2.22 -10.20 18.81
C ASN A 49 -1.91 -9.56 17.45
N ASP A 50 -1.59 -10.37 16.42
CA ASP A 50 -1.27 -9.92 15.07
C ASP A 50 -2.14 -10.73 14.07
N LEU A 51 -3.16 -10.11 13.49
CA LEU A 51 -3.86 -10.69 12.34
C LEU A 51 -3.16 -10.27 11.05
N THR A 52 -2.58 -11.23 10.33
CA THR A 52 -1.89 -11.01 9.06
C THR A 52 -2.65 -11.66 7.90
N LEU A 53 -3.06 -10.84 6.92
CA LEU A 53 -3.57 -11.28 5.64
C LEU A 53 -2.43 -11.26 4.61
N ILE A 54 -2.27 -12.37 3.88
CA ILE A 54 -1.34 -12.48 2.75
C ILE A 54 -2.15 -12.79 1.50
N VAL A 55 -2.00 -11.95 0.47
CA VAL A 55 -2.64 -12.13 -0.84
C VAL A 55 -1.57 -12.19 -1.90
N GLU A 56 -1.60 -13.23 -2.73
CA GLU A 56 -0.88 -13.30 -4.00
C GLU A 56 -1.92 -13.31 -5.13
N ASP A 57 -1.87 -12.31 -6.01
CA ASP A 57 -2.85 -12.16 -7.08
C ASP A 57 -2.20 -11.50 -8.31
N GLN A 58 -2.97 -11.42 -9.38
CA GLN A 58 -2.60 -10.77 -10.62
C GLN A 58 -3.71 -9.85 -11.14
N LEU A 59 -3.32 -8.79 -11.83
CA LEU A 59 -4.24 -7.88 -12.53
C LEU A 59 -3.70 -7.53 -13.90
N GLN A 60 -4.57 -7.20 -14.85
CA GLN A 60 -4.18 -6.64 -16.14
C GLN A 60 -4.22 -5.10 -16.04
N PRO A 61 -3.06 -4.41 -15.96
CA PRO A 61 -3.04 -3.00 -15.62
C PRO A 61 -3.66 -2.11 -16.69
N PHE A 62 -3.42 -2.45 -17.95
CA PHE A 62 -3.80 -1.65 -19.09
C PHE A 62 -4.51 -2.48 -20.15
N GLN A 63 -5.16 -1.79 -21.08
CA GLN A 63 -5.66 -2.37 -22.32
C GLN A 63 -5.59 -1.34 -23.43
N ARG A 64 -5.56 -1.80 -24.68
CA ARG A 64 -5.66 -0.94 -25.85
C ARG A 64 -6.66 -1.51 -26.84
N GLU A 65 -7.56 -0.66 -27.30
CA GLU A 65 -8.53 -0.99 -28.35
C GLU A 65 -8.07 -0.38 -29.67
N GLY A 66 -7.71 -1.22 -30.64
CA GLY A 66 -7.26 -0.79 -31.96
C GLY A 66 -6.04 0.15 -31.90
N SER A 67 -6.13 1.28 -32.60
CA SER A 67 -5.06 2.30 -32.66
C SER A 67 -5.14 3.36 -31.55
N ALA A 68 -6.04 3.21 -30.57
CA ALA A 68 -6.18 4.17 -29.48
C ALA A 68 -4.97 4.16 -28.53
N THR A 69 -4.86 5.15 -27.66
CA THR A 69 -3.91 5.13 -26.55
C THR A 69 -4.31 4.05 -25.54
N ALA A 70 -3.31 3.36 -24.96
CA ALA A 70 -3.58 2.39 -23.90
C ALA A 70 -4.25 3.11 -22.71
N LYS A 71 -5.26 2.47 -22.11
CA LYS A 71 -6.01 2.98 -20.96
C LYS A 71 -5.82 2.04 -19.77
N THR A 72 -6.03 2.57 -18.56
CA THR A 72 -6.09 1.75 -17.35
C THR A 72 -7.29 0.82 -17.42
N ARG A 73 -7.09 -0.46 -17.04
CA ARG A 73 -8.10 -1.51 -17.10
C ARG A 73 -8.50 -1.97 -15.71
N ASP A 74 -7.69 -2.81 -15.08
CA ASP A 74 -8.05 -3.44 -13.82
C ASP A 74 -7.59 -2.63 -12.61
N MET A 75 -8.44 -2.64 -11.59
CA MET A 75 -8.12 -2.37 -10.19
C MET A 75 -8.60 -3.57 -9.39
N LYS A 76 -7.82 -4.00 -8.40
CA LYS A 76 -8.20 -5.09 -7.49
C LYS A 76 -8.58 -4.52 -6.13
N LEU A 77 -9.77 -4.89 -5.66
CA LEU A 77 -10.25 -4.56 -4.32
C LEU A 77 -10.16 -5.80 -3.45
N HIS A 78 -9.36 -5.73 -2.38
CA HIS A 78 -9.23 -6.77 -1.37
C HIS A 78 -10.03 -6.39 -0.15
N ARG A 79 -11.06 -7.18 0.18
CA ARG A 79 -11.76 -7.04 1.46
C ARG A 79 -10.92 -7.68 2.56
N LEU A 80 -10.80 -6.97 3.66
CA LEU A 80 -10.03 -7.39 4.82
C LEU A 80 -11.02 -8.03 5.79
N PRO A 81 -10.82 -9.31 6.17
CA PRO A 81 -11.72 -10.02 7.08
C PRO A 81 -11.42 -9.59 8.53
N TRP A 82 -11.62 -8.31 8.82
CA TRP A 82 -11.37 -7.77 10.15
C TRP A 82 -12.36 -8.30 11.17
N PRO A 83 -11.90 -8.63 12.39
CA PRO A 83 -12.76 -8.98 13.51
C PRO A 83 -13.46 -7.70 14.00
N LYS A 84 -14.49 -7.26 13.28
CA LYS A 84 -15.13 -5.95 13.46
C LYS A 84 -15.67 -5.78 14.87
N GLU A 85 -16.29 -6.81 15.44
CA GLU A 85 -16.85 -6.76 16.78
C GLU A 85 -15.77 -6.60 17.85
N GLN A 86 -14.66 -7.35 17.72
CA GLN A 86 -13.52 -7.30 18.62
C GLN A 86 -12.81 -5.94 18.54
N LEU A 87 -12.62 -5.41 17.33
CA LEU A 87 -12.05 -4.08 17.12
C LEU A 87 -12.99 -2.97 17.62
N ALA A 88 -14.31 -3.12 17.44
CA ALA A 88 -15.28 -2.15 17.97
C ALA A 88 -15.33 -2.17 19.50
N ALA A 89 -15.21 -3.35 20.13
CA ALA A 89 -15.16 -3.49 21.59
C ALA A 89 -13.92 -2.83 22.22
N LEU A 90 -12.84 -2.73 21.47
CA LEU A 90 -11.62 -2.01 21.88
C LEU A 90 -11.80 -0.48 21.88
N GLY A 91 -12.85 0.06 21.24
CA GLY A 91 -13.18 1.48 21.25
C GLY A 91 -12.01 2.38 20.80
N ASP A 92 -11.57 3.26 21.70
CA ASP A 92 -10.51 4.25 21.45
C ASP A 92 -9.08 3.72 21.61
N ALA A 93 -8.92 2.41 21.87
CA ALA A 93 -7.61 1.79 21.95
C ALA A 93 -6.82 2.06 20.65
N GLN A 94 -5.56 2.46 20.81
CA GLN A 94 -4.70 2.77 19.67
C GLN A 94 -4.20 1.49 19.01
N VAL A 95 -4.40 1.41 17.70
CA VAL A 95 -4.02 0.28 16.86
C VAL A 95 -3.14 0.74 15.71
N GLU A 96 -2.33 -0.17 15.17
CA GLU A 96 -1.48 0.04 14.01
C GLU A 96 -1.93 -0.91 12.89
N LEU A 97 -2.10 -0.37 11.69
CA LEU A 97 -2.27 -1.13 10.45
C LEU A 97 -1.00 -0.98 9.63
N ARG A 98 -0.41 -2.11 9.24
CA ARG A 98 0.70 -2.15 8.29
C ARG A 98 0.25 -2.77 7.00
N ALA A 99 0.50 -2.11 5.88
CA ALA A 99 0.32 -2.68 4.56
C ALA A 99 1.66 -2.72 3.82
N THR A 100 1.91 -3.80 3.10
CA THR A 100 3.04 -3.88 2.17
C THR A 100 2.65 -4.53 0.86
N LEU A 101 2.84 -3.79 -0.21
CA LEU A 101 2.69 -4.24 -1.58
C LEU A 101 4.08 -4.53 -2.17
N SER A 102 4.24 -5.69 -2.79
CA SER A 102 5.44 -6.06 -3.53
C SER A 102 5.09 -6.59 -4.92
N TYR A 103 5.81 -6.13 -5.94
CA TYR A 103 5.59 -6.54 -7.33
C TYR A 103 6.86 -6.39 -8.15
N PHE A 104 6.97 -7.10 -9.27
CA PHE A 104 8.14 -7.00 -10.14
C PHE A 104 8.00 -5.85 -11.13
N ILE A 105 9.05 -5.02 -11.21
CA ILE A 105 9.17 -3.97 -12.23
C ILE A 105 9.92 -4.56 -13.42
N ASP A 106 9.26 -4.65 -14.56
CA ASP A 106 9.94 -5.06 -15.80
C ASP A 106 10.90 -3.95 -16.27
N PRO A 107 12.15 -4.30 -16.64
CA PRO A 107 13.17 -3.35 -17.06
C PRO A 107 12.89 -2.76 -18.45
N ASN A 108 13.49 -1.59 -18.73
CA ASN A 108 13.28 -0.92 -20.02
C ASN A 108 14.15 -1.48 -21.12
N PRO A 109 13.58 -2.01 -22.21
CA PRO A 109 14.38 -2.39 -23.36
C PRO A 109 14.87 -1.17 -24.17
N GLY A 110 14.36 0.05 -23.94
CA GLY A 110 14.77 1.26 -24.66
C GLY A 110 15.48 2.32 -23.81
N GLU A 111 16.24 3.22 -24.45
CA GLU A 111 16.92 4.33 -23.77
C GLU A 111 15.95 5.27 -23.03
N ARG A 112 16.51 6.00 -22.06
CA ARG A 112 15.82 6.93 -21.14
C ARG A 112 14.96 7.93 -21.94
N GLY A 113 13.64 7.85 -21.80
CA GLY A 113 12.73 8.82 -22.42
C GLY A 113 12.86 10.19 -21.76
N TRP A 114 13.22 11.21 -22.55
CA TRP A 114 13.51 12.58 -22.09
C TRP A 114 12.29 13.46 -21.79
N THR A 115 11.07 13.04 -22.13
CA THR A 115 9.91 13.96 -22.23
C THR A 115 9.13 14.19 -20.93
N ARG A 116 9.24 13.32 -19.90
CA ARG A 116 8.63 13.57 -18.58
C ARG A 116 9.57 13.11 -17.47
N ARG A 117 9.70 13.90 -16.41
CA ARG A 117 10.81 13.85 -15.44
C ARG A 117 10.99 12.52 -14.69
N HIS A 118 10.02 11.59 -14.73
CA HIS A 118 10.12 10.29 -14.03
C HIS A 118 9.25 9.17 -14.65
N ARG A 119 9.65 8.51 -15.74
CA ARG A 119 8.99 7.24 -16.14
C ARG A 119 9.95 6.12 -16.51
N TYR A 120 10.18 5.27 -15.51
CA TYR A 120 10.22 3.82 -15.68
C TYR A 120 9.86 3.08 -14.38
N ALA A 121 8.56 2.98 -14.10
CA ALA A 121 8.00 1.78 -13.47
C ALA A 121 7.15 1.10 -14.57
N SER A 122 7.07 -0.22 -14.59
CA SER A 122 6.42 -1.00 -15.65
C SER A 122 4.94 -0.66 -15.82
N HIS A 123 4.21 -0.96 -14.78
CA HIS A 123 2.78 -0.72 -14.64
C HIS A 123 2.45 0.05 -13.36
N GLY A 124 3.47 0.35 -12.54
CA GLY A 124 3.41 1.24 -11.37
C GLY A 124 2.22 0.93 -10.46
N LEU A 125 2.26 -0.17 -9.71
CA LEU A 125 1.18 -0.44 -8.76
C LEU A 125 1.24 0.52 -7.58
N ARG A 126 0.08 0.89 -7.07
CA ARG A 126 -0.15 1.62 -5.83
C ARG A 126 -1.16 0.86 -4.99
N PHE A 127 -1.15 1.12 -3.69
CA PHE A 127 -2.26 0.73 -2.83
C PHE A 127 -2.82 1.94 -2.09
N ARG A 128 -4.13 1.87 -1.83
CA ARG A 128 -4.91 2.80 -1.01
C ARG A 128 -5.79 1.97 -0.08
N ALA A 129 -6.13 2.50 1.08
CA ALA A 129 -7.04 1.84 2.02
C ALA A 129 -8.35 2.63 2.08
N LYS A 130 -9.46 1.91 2.19
CA LYS A 130 -10.78 2.50 2.42
C LYS A 130 -10.75 3.25 3.75
N SER A 131 -11.30 4.46 3.82
CA SER A 131 -11.55 5.21 5.05
C SER A 131 -12.79 4.68 5.76
N ALA A 132 -12.93 4.99 7.05
CA ALA A 132 -14.07 4.53 7.84
C ALA A 132 -15.37 5.17 7.38
N THR A 133 -15.30 6.42 6.94
CA THR A 133 -16.48 7.24 6.61
C THR A 133 -16.91 7.13 5.15
N GLU A 134 -16.15 6.44 4.30
CA GLU A 134 -16.50 6.25 2.89
C GLU A 134 -17.10 4.87 2.63
N THR A 135 -18.00 4.81 1.66
CA THR A 135 -18.52 3.56 1.10
C THR A 135 -17.53 2.93 0.14
N VAL A 136 -17.75 1.66 -0.22
CA VAL A 136 -16.89 0.95 -1.20
C VAL A 136 -16.92 1.64 -2.57
N ASP A 137 -18.05 2.19 -3.00
CA ASP A 137 -18.16 2.84 -4.31
C ASP A 137 -17.50 4.22 -4.32
N GLU A 138 -17.60 4.99 -3.24
CA GLU A 138 -16.82 6.22 -3.06
C GLU A 138 -15.31 5.94 -3.04
N PHE A 139 -14.90 4.87 -2.36
CA PHE A 139 -13.50 4.43 -2.35
C PHE A 139 -12.99 4.08 -3.75
N ARG A 140 -13.79 3.35 -4.54
CA ARG A 140 -13.47 3.04 -5.95
C ARG A 140 -13.36 4.30 -6.78
N ALA A 141 -14.27 5.26 -6.61
CA ALA A 141 -14.22 6.54 -7.30
C ALA A 141 -12.94 7.33 -6.94
N ARG A 142 -12.56 7.34 -5.65
CA ARG A 142 -11.33 7.97 -5.15
C ARG A 142 -10.07 7.34 -5.74
N ILE A 143 -10.01 6.01 -5.84
CA ILE A 143 -8.89 5.33 -6.51
C ILE A 143 -8.82 5.70 -8.00
N ASN A 144 -9.95 5.69 -8.70
CA ASN A 144 -10.00 6.05 -10.11
C ASN A 144 -9.52 7.49 -10.35
N GLN A 145 -9.89 8.42 -9.46
CA GLN A 145 -9.39 9.79 -9.50
C GLN A 145 -7.89 9.84 -9.25
N ALA A 146 -7.39 9.19 -8.18
CA ALA A 146 -5.98 9.17 -7.85
C ALA A 146 -5.11 8.58 -8.98
N ALA A 147 -5.60 7.53 -9.67
CA ALA A 147 -4.90 6.93 -10.80
C ALA A 147 -4.76 7.90 -11.99
N ARG A 148 -5.79 8.71 -12.26
CA ARG A 148 -5.77 9.74 -13.32
C ARG A 148 -4.86 10.90 -12.94
N ASP A 149 -5.00 11.41 -11.72
CA ASP A 149 -4.20 12.53 -11.21
C ASP A 149 -2.70 12.22 -11.29
N GLU A 150 -2.27 11.05 -10.81
CA GLU A 150 -0.86 10.65 -10.84
C GLU A 150 -0.37 10.42 -12.28
N GLU A 151 -1.21 9.91 -13.17
CA GLU A 151 -0.91 9.79 -14.59
C GLU A 151 -0.73 11.16 -15.27
N GLU A 152 -1.53 12.15 -14.90
CA GLU A 152 -1.43 13.52 -15.43
C GLU A 152 -0.29 14.31 -14.79
N GLY A 153 0.33 13.76 -13.73
CA GLY A 153 1.38 14.43 -12.97
C GLY A 153 0.85 15.51 -12.03
N ALA A 154 -0.44 15.46 -11.71
CA ALA A 154 -1.03 16.28 -10.68
C ALA A 154 -0.42 15.93 -9.31
N PRO A 155 -0.32 16.91 -8.39
CA PRO A 155 0.14 16.62 -7.04
C PRO A 155 -0.78 15.57 -6.41
N PRO A 156 -0.24 14.64 -5.62
CA PRO A 156 -1.06 13.63 -4.97
C PRO A 156 -2.11 14.31 -4.09
N GLY A 157 -3.37 13.91 -4.26
CA GLY A 157 -4.46 14.36 -3.40
C GLY A 157 -4.17 14.01 -1.93
N GLY A 158 -4.46 14.94 -1.02
CA GLY A 158 -4.50 14.64 0.41
C GLY A 158 -5.65 13.66 0.71
N GLY A 159 -5.48 12.80 1.72
CA GLY A 159 -6.60 11.95 2.13
C GLY A 159 -6.26 10.66 2.84
N GLU A 160 -4.99 10.31 3.04
CA GLU A 160 -4.66 9.12 3.83
C GLU A 160 -3.56 9.42 4.86
N ASP A 161 -3.90 9.24 6.13
CA ASP A 161 -3.04 9.45 7.31
C ASP A 161 -1.99 8.34 7.47
N TRP A 162 -1.45 7.86 6.36
CA TRP A 162 -0.30 6.96 6.38
C TRP A 162 0.95 7.71 6.81
N LEU A 163 1.81 7.07 7.59
CA LEU A 163 3.04 7.65 8.12
C LEU A 163 3.97 8.14 7.01
N LEU A 164 4.18 7.37 5.95
CA LEU A 164 5.08 7.72 4.84
C LEU A 164 4.34 8.38 3.68
N GLY A 165 3.12 7.95 3.37
CA GLY A 165 2.34 8.46 2.24
C GLY A 165 3.05 8.17 0.92
N THR A 166 3.07 9.13 -0.02
CA THR A 166 3.63 8.92 -1.36
C THR A 166 5.13 8.65 -1.40
N PHE A 167 5.85 8.86 -0.30
CA PHE A 167 7.26 8.51 -0.22
C PHE A 167 7.51 6.99 -0.27
N ARG A 168 6.48 6.17 0.03
CA ARG A 168 6.55 4.70 -0.08
C ARG A 168 6.57 4.19 -1.52
N ASP A 169 6.12 5.00 -2.48
CA ASP A 169 5.80 4.56 -3.85
C ASP A 169 7.05 4.39 -4.75
N ASN A 170 8.24 4.27 -4.13
CA ASN A 170 9.52 4.15 -4.81
C ASN A 170 9.95 2.68 -4.92
N GLY A 171 10.24 2.23 -6.14
CA GLY A 171 10.70 0.86 -6.41
C GLY A 171 9.57 -0.17 -6.39
N SER A 172 9.94 -1.43 -6.14
CA SER A 172 9.09 -2.63 -6.24
C SER A 172 8.42 -3.06 -4.92
N VAL A 173 8.71 -2.35 -3.81
CA VAL A 173 8.19 -2.67 -2.48
C VAL A 173 7.70 -1.40 -1.81
N HIS A 174 6.39 -1.32 -1.58
CA HIS A 174 5.72 -0.18 -0.95
C HIS A 174 5.18 -0.63 0.39
N SER A 175 5.78 -0.19 1.50
CA SER A 175 5.30 -0.49 2.85
C SER A 175 4.95 0.79 3.58
N ASP A 176 3.90 0.77 4.38
CA ASP A 176 3.51 1.91 5.19
C ASP A 176 2.72 1.50 6.43
N PHE A 177 2.57 2.46 7.34
CA PHE A 177 1.97 2.32 8.65
C PHE A 177 0.85 3.35 8.80
N TRP A 178 -0.29 2.90 9.26
CA TRP A 178 -1.40 3.74 9.67
C TRP A 178 -1.65 3.49 11.16
N SER A 179 -2.06 4.53 11.88
CA SER A 179 -2.40 4.45 13.29
C SER A 179 -3.67 5.24 13.56
N GLY A 180 -4.51 4.72 14.45
CA GLY A 180 -5.77 5.32 14.83
C GLY A 180 -6.49 4.50 15.90
N SER A 181 -7.77 4.81 16.14
CA SER A 181 -8.58 4.02 17.07
C SER A 181 -8.99 2.68 16.46
N ALA A 182 -9.22 1.69 17.33
CA ALA A 182 -9.70 0.37 16.93
C ALA A 182 -11.06 0.45 16.21
N ALA A 183 -11.95 1.34 16.68
CA ALA A 183 -13.21 1.64 16.00
C ALA A 183 -13.02 2.17 14.56
N ASP A 184 -12.05 3.07 14.34
CA ASP A 184 -11.75 3.61 13.00
C ASP A 184 -11.15 2.52 12.09
N LEU A 185 -10.34 1.60 12.65
CA LEU A 185 -9.78 0.47 11.91
C LEU A 185 -10.83 -0.57 11.52
N ALA A 186 -11.84 -0.82 12.36
CA ALA A 186 -12.91 -1.78 12.09
C ALA A 186 -13.67 -1.46 10.79
N GLU A 187 -13.79 -0.17 10.45
CA GLU A 187 -14.45 0.31 9.23
C GLU A 187 -13.50 0.46 8.03
N ARG A 188 -12.17 0.32 8.22
CA ARG A 188 -11.16 0.28 7.14
C ARG A 188 -10.99 -1.13 6.61
N ASP A 189 -12.06 -1.69 6.05
CA ASP A 189 -12.18 -3.09 5.69
C ASP A 189 -11.80 -3.43 4.24
N ALA A 190 -11.12 -2.53 3.52
CA ALA A 190 -10.67 -2.80 2.16
C ALA A 190 -9.37 -2.10 1.75
N ILE A 191 -8.55 -2.79 0.94
CA ILE A 191 -7.39 -2.23 0.25
C ILE A 191 -7.61 -2.34 -1.26
N GLY A 192 -7.41 -1.24 -1.97
CA GLY A 192 -7.40 -1.20 -3.43
C GLY A 192 -5.98 -1.20 -3.96
N VAL A 193 -5.69 -2.07 -4.93
CA VAL A 193 -4.44 -2.11 -5.70
C VAL A 193 -4.72 -1.72 -7.14
N PHE A 194 -4.00 -0.72 -7.66
CA PHE A 194 -4.25 -0.14 -8.98
C PHE A 194 -2.97 0.36 -9.65
N PRO A 195 -2.93 0.42 -10.98
CA PRO A 195 -1.80 0.96 -11.72
C PRO A 195 -1.91 2.48 -11.96
N VAL A 196 -0.78 3.16 -12.02
CA VAL A 196 -0.70 4.62 -12.31
C VAL A 196 0.05 4.97 -13.59
N GLY A 197 0.18 4.00 -14.50
CA GLY A 197 0.85 4.15 -15.79
C GLY A 197 2.23 3.51 -15.82
N GLY A 198 3.15 4.11 -16.57
CA GLY A 198 4.45 3.50 -16.85
C GLY A 198 4.55 2.98 -18.28
N TRP A 199 5.69 2.38 -18.60
CA TRP A 199 6.03 2.11 -19.99
C TRP A 199 5.16 1.06 -20.66
N TRP A 200 4.55 0.13 -19.90
CA TRP A 200 3.56 -0.81 -20.45
C TRP A 200 2.41 -0.05 -21.13
N LYS A 201 2.08 1.15 -20.63
CA LYS A 201 1.07 2.04 -21.21
C LYS A 201 1.65 2.97 -22.28
N GLU A 202 2.83 3.56 -22.04
CA GLU A 202 3.40 4.62 -22.89
C GLU A 202 4.10 4.13 -24.15
N LYS A 203 4.60 2.90 -24.16
CA LYS A 203 5.31 2.29 -25.28
C LYS A 203 4.50 1.11 -25.82
N PRO A 204 3.31 1.36 -26.40
CA PRO A 204 2.46 0.27 -26.87
C PRO A 204 3.08 -0.54 -28.02
N TYR A 205 4.09 0.00 -28.72
CA TYR A 205 4.89 -0.71 -29.73
C TYR A 205 5.75 -1.85 -29.13
N LEU A 206 5.91 -1.92 -27.80
CA LEU A 206 6.56 -3.03 -27.10
C LEU A 206 5.58 -4.13 -26.67
N GLU A 207 4.30 -4.01 -27.04
CA GLU A 207 3.28 -5.06 -26.88
C GLU A 207 3.06 -5.58 -25.44
N ARG A 208 3.36 -4.75 -24.44
CA ARG A 208 3.12 -5.07 -23.01
C ARG A 208 1.82 -4.53 -22.43
N PHE A 209 1.07 -3.75 -23.20
CA PHE A 209 -0.15 -3.10 -22.70
C PHE A 209 -1.24 -4.12 -22.29
N ASP A 210 -1.23 -5.35 -22.83
CA ASP A 210 -2.18 -6.42 -22.46
C ASP A 210 -1.61 -7.44 -21.47
N SER A 211 -0.41 -7.19 -20.92
CA SER A 211 0.24 -8.12 -19.99
C SER A 211 -0.40 -8.12 -18.60
N THR A 212 -0.37 -9.27 -17.94
CA THR A 212 -0.77 -9.42 -16.53
C THR A 212 0.40 -9.14 -15.60
N ALA A 213 0.16 -8.38 -14.53
CA ALA A 213 1.13 -8.12 -13.47
C ALA A 213 0.78 -8.90 -12.21
N ARG A 214 1.74 -9.65 -11.67
CA ARG A 214 1.62 -10.34 -10.37
C ARG A 214 2.09 -9.43 -9.23
N TYR A 215 1.42 -9.52 -8.10
CA TYR A 215 1.80 -8.82 -6.88
C TYR A 215 1.50 -9.66 -5.64
N ALA A 216 2.19 -9.33 -4.56
CA ALA A 216 1.89 -9.79 -3.21
C ALA A 216 1.48 -8.59 -2.35
N LEU A 217 0.39 -8.73 -1.60
CA LEU A 217 -0.08 -7.77 -0.62
C LEU A 217 -0.09 -8.44 0.74
N ILE A 218 0.59 -7.84 1.71
CA ILE A 218 0.57 -8.28 3.11
C ILE A 218 0.00 -7.16 3.96
N VAL A 219 -0.99 -7.49 4.78
CA VAL A 219 -1.66 -6.54 5.66
C VAL A 219 -1.66 -7.11 7.07
N THR A 220 -1.17 -6.36 8.04
CA THR A 220 -1.19 -6.77 9.45
C THR A 220 -1.83 -5.69 10.30
N ILE A 221 -2.74 -6.07 11.19
CA ILE A 221 -3.25 -5.20 12.25
C ILE A 221 -2.62 -5.58 13.58
N ARG A 222 -2.37 -4.56 14.43
CA ARG A 222 -1.74 -4.73 15.74
C ARG A 222 -2.40 -3.81 16.76
N ALA A 223 -2.56 -4.29 17.97
CA ALA A 223 -3.07 -3.51 19.10
C ALA A 223 -2.00 -3.45 20.21
N PRO A 224 -0.94 -2.62 20.05
CA PRO A 224 0.18 -2.58 20.98
C PRO A 224 -0.28 -2.21 22.40
N GLY A 225 0.08 -3.04 23.38
CA GLY A 225 -0.24 -2.80 24.80
C GLY A 225 -1.63 -3.28 25.25
N SER A 226 -2.44 -3.83 24.34
CA SER A 226 -3.70 -4.49 24.71
C SER A 226 -3.49 -6.01 24.83
N ASN A 227 -3.99 -6.61 25.89
CA ASN A 227 -3.97 -8.07 26.11
C ASN A 227 -5.13 -8.77 25.37
N VAL A 228 -5.61 -8.18 24.28
CA VAL A 228 -6.83 -8.59 23.58
C VAL A 228 -6.46 -9.45 22.39
N ASP A 229 -7.05 -10.65 22.35
CA ASP A 229 -6.96 -11.59 21.24
C ASP A 229 -7.71 -11.01 20.04
N ILE A 230 -6.96 -10.49 19.07
CA ILE A 230 -7.48 -10.02 17.77
C ILE A 230 -7.41 -11.13 16.70
N PHE A 231 -6.97 -12.33 17.08
CA PHE A 231 -6.80 -13.45 16.17
C PHE A 231 -8.04 -14.32 16.05
N THR A 232 -8.90 -14.38 17.08
CA THR A 232 -10.05 -15.31 17.10
C THR A 232 -10.98 -15.08 15.89
N PRO A 233 -10.96 -15.97 14.88
CA PRO A 233 -11.89 -15.89 13.78
C PRO A 233 -13.23 -16.47 14.26
N GLU A 234 -14.32 -15.74 14.09
CA GLU A 234 -15.63 -16.36 14.20
C GLU A 234 -15.82 -17.31 13.03
N ALA A 235 -16.18 -18.55 13.36
CA ALA A 235 -16.30 -19.69 12.45
C ALA A 235 -17.44 -19.54 11.43
#